data_AF-A0A6C0C6B2-F1
#
_entry.id   AF-A0A6C0C6B2-F1
#
_cell.length_a   1.000
_cell.length_b   1.000
_cell.length_c   1.000
_cell.angle_alpha   90.00
_cell.angle_beta   90.00
_cell.angle_gamma   90.00
#
_symmetry.space_group_name_H-M   'P 1'
#
loop_
_entity.id
_entity.type
_entity.pdbx_description
1 polymer ?
#
loop_
_entity_poly.entity_id
_entity_poly.type
_entity_poly.pdbx_seq_one_letter_code
_entity_poly.pdbx_strand_id
1 'polypeptide(L)'
;MIVRIPTNGFTDNISRFTNSDNENAEREKKKSYCTHVCEAIPLVWQSFKMKMLDHLLLGGEHAKKISPGFRSPIISEEETTNEDKKEIVKGSPSFGMFSLFKYHLKYGYLNKELKKNNKIYCSHIFSLVMALPVLVFLAQWLLFAALVAHEVKTFDGNICNSTDTMENKLMICGICIIYFVRSFFLWDNITNSISLKKMNKVSSLTSILDTFQEFSFTLVVYGANIWVVFVESDIQNMILNSLAMEFLMMLDNEFEELYFKYMPGSAEDIYDNIFLSYEENKILLEDRHKEDKCFRCFSYTVFLPYKLLVLAIFIFPFFCFFMIFAGPMCK
;
A
#
# COMPACT_ATOMS: atom_id res chain seq x y z
N MET A 1 -5.10 7.30 19.73
CA MET A 1 -5.11 8.75 19.47
C MET A 1 -6.21 9.02 18.45
N ILE A 2 -7.36 9.55 18.89
CA ILE A 2 -8.52 9.79 18.03
C ILE A 2 -8.34 11.18 17.39
N VAL A 3 -8.05 11.21 16.09
CA VAL A 3 -7.93 12.46 15.34
C VAL A 3 -9.33 12.86 14.84
N ARG A 4 -9.83 13.99 15.38
CA ARG A 4 -11.02 14.69 14.89
C ARG A 4 -10.66 15.41 13.59
N ILE A 5 -11.45 15.20 12.55
CA ILE A 5 -11.42 16.02 11.33
C ILE A 5 -12.28 17.28 11.59
N PRO A 6 -11.79 18.50 11.30
CA PRO A 6 -12.53 19.72 11.54
C PRO A 6 -13.61 19.94 10.47
N THR A 7 -14.83 20.23 10.92
CA THR A 7 -15.90 20.84 10.14
C THR A 7 -15.67 22.35 10.08
N ASN A 8 -15.51 22.90 8.86
CA ASN A 8 -15.81 24.28 8.45
C ASN A 8 -15.98 24.18 6.93
N GLY A 9 -17.10 24.52 6.30
CA GLY A 9 -17.79 25.80 6.35
C GLY A 9 -17.71 26.38 4.94
N PHE A 10 -18.61 25.96 4.04
CA PHE A 10 -18.77 26.55 2.71
C PHE A 10 -20.24 26.47 2.30
N THR A 11 -21.02 27.43 2.81
CA THR A 11 -22.27 27.87 2.20
C THR A 11 -21.96 28.80 1.02
N ASP A 12 -22.90 28.84 0.07
CA ASP A 12 -23.02 29.76 -1.07
C ASP A 12 -22.28 29.39 -2.36
N ASN A 13 -22.98 28.65 -3.23
CA ASN A 13 -23.38 29.09 -4.57
C ASN A 13 -23.92 27.92 -5.42
N ILE A 14 -25.13 27.44 -5.11
CA ILE A 14 -25.91 26.59 -6.02
C ILE A 14 -27.35 27.09 -6.00
N SER A 15 -27.58 28.23 -6.64
CA SER A 15 -28.92 28.78 -6.86
C SER A 15 -29.01 29.38 -8.26
N ARG A 16 -28.85 28.51 -9.27
CA ARG A 16 -29.27 28.74 -10.67
C ARG A 16 -29.00 27.48 -11.48
N PHE A 17 -29.85 26.46 -11.34
CA PHE A 17 -30.20 25.47 -12.37
C PHE A 17 -31.30 24.55 -11.80
N THR A 18 -32.38 25.17 -11.31
CA THR A 18 -33.65 24.49 -11.08
C THR A 18 -34.58 24.90 -12.21
N ASN A 19 -34.90 23.96 -13.10
CA ASN A 19 -36.20 23.78 -13.77
C ASN A 19 -36.04 22.93 -15.05
N SER A 20 -35.74 21.64 -14.90
CA SER A 20 -36.10 20.61 -15.91
C SER A 20 -36.08 19.18 -15.39
N ASP A 21 -35.44 18.87 -14.26
CA ASP A 21 -35.16 17.47 -13.89
C ASP A 21 -36.10 16.89 -12.82
N ASN A 22 -37.18 17.61 -12.48
CA ASN A 22 -38.07 17.27 -11.35
C ASN A 22 -39.16 16.23 -11.66
N GLU A 23 -39.11 15.52 -12.80
CA GLU A 23 -40.09 14.47 -13.15
C GLU A 23 -39.52 13.04 -13.22
N ASN A 24 -38.22 12.83 -13.02
CA ASN A 24 -37.62 11.48 -13.01
C ASN A 24 -37.25 10.93 -11.62
N ALA A 25 -37.59 11.65 -10.54
CA ALA A 25 -37.16 11.31 -9.17
C ALA A 25 -38.09 10.32 -8.41
N GLU A 26 -39.16 9.79 -9.02
CA GLU A 26 -40.21 9.07 -8.28
C GLU A 26 -40.36 7.57 -8.58
N ARG A 27 -39.35 6.89 -9.13
CA ARG A 27 -39.35 5.40 -9.23
C ARG A 27 -37.97 4.73 -9.01
N GLU A 28 -37.24 5.11 -7.97
CA GLU A 28 -36.25 4.18 -7.41
C GLU A 28 -36.97 3.14 -6.55
N LYS A 29 -37.30 1.99 -7.14
CA LYS A 29 -37.71 0.80 -6.40
C LYS A 29 -36.66 0.56 -5.32
N LYS A 30 -37.05 0.60 -4.03
CA LYS A 30 -36.24 0.13 -2.90
C LYS A 30 -35.72 -1.28 -3.22
N LYS A 31 -34.50 -1.36 -3.75
CA LYS A 31 -33.84 -2.64 -4.00
C LYS A 31 -33.58 -3.29 -2.64
N SER A 32 -33.81 -4.60 -2.56
CA SER A 32 -33.55 -5.35 -1.33
C SER A 32 -32.04 -5.36 -1.04
N TYR A 33 -31.65 -5.41 0.23
CA TYR A 33 -30.24 -5.48 0.64
C TYR A 33 -29.46 -6.59 -0.06
N CYS A 34 -30.09 -7.75 -0.31
CA CYS A 34 -29.49 -8.84 -1.10
C CYS A 34 -29.25 -8.46 -2.57
N THR A 35 -30.11 -7.62 -3.16
CA THR A 35 -29.92 -7.15 -4.54
C THR A 35 -28.71 -6.24 -4.66
N HIS A 36 -28.44 -5.40 -3.66
CA HIS A 36 -27.24 -4.56 -3.63
C HIS A 36 -25.95 -5.38 -3.46
N VAL A 37 -25.94 -6.40 -2.61
CA VAL A 37 -24.78 -7.29 -2.43
C VAL A 37 -24.51 -8.11 -3.69
N CYS A 38 -25.57 -8.66 -4.32
CA CYS A 38 -25.45 -9.41 -5.57
C CYS A 38 -24.99 -8.54 -6.75
N GLU A 39 -25.29 -7.23 -6.76
CA GLU A 39 -24.78 -6.28 -7.76
C GLU A 39 -23.31 -5.88 -7.50
N ALA A 40 -22.83 -5.94 -6.25
CA ALA A 40 -21.46 -5.57 -5.88
C ALA A 40 -20.40 -6.66 -6.14
N ILE A 41 -20.76 -7.94 -5.95
CA ILE A 41 -19.83 -9.08 -6.14
C ILE A 41 -19.22 -9.13 -7.56
N PRO A 42 -20.00 -8.93 -8.66
CA PRO A 42 -19.43 -8.88 -10.00
C PRO A 42 -18.40 -7.77 -10.20
N LEU A 43 -18.53 -6.63 -9.52
CA LEU A 43 -17.59 -5.50 -9.63
C LEU A 43 -16.24 -5.84 -9.01
N VAL A 44 -16.24 -6.51 -7.84
CA VAL A 44 -15.01 -6.99 -7.19
C VAL A 44 -14.27 -7.98 -8.10
N TRP A 45 -15.00 -8.91 -8.72
CA TRP A 45 -14.39 -9.88 -9.64
C TRP A 45 -13.85 -9.22 -10.92
N GLN A 46 -14.52 -8.18 -11.42
CA GLN A 46 -14.03 -7.41 -12.57
C GLN A 46 -12.73 -6.66 -12.24
N SER A 47 -12.63 -6.01 -11.07
CA SER A 47 -11.38 -5.38 -10.62
C SER A 47 -10.27 -6.41 -10.43
N PHE A 48 -10.56 -7.55 -9.78
CA PHE A 48 -9.59 -8.64 -9.65
C PHE A 48 -9.07 -9.12 -11.02
N LYS A 49 -9.97 -9.36 -11.98
CA LYS A 49 -9.60 -9.78 -13.34
C LYS A 49 -8.73 -8.73 -14.04
N MET A 50 -9.03 -7.44 -13.87
CA MET A 50 -8.24 -6.36 -14.45
C MET A 50 -6.82 -6.35 -13.88
N LYS A 51 -6.65 -6.42 -12.55
CA LYS A 51 -5.33 -6.51 -11.90
C LYS A 51 -4.55 -7.78 -12.26
N MET A 52 -5.26 -8.90 -12.45
CA MET A 52 -4.68 -10.15 -12.93
C MET A 52 -4.28 -10.12 -14.41
N LEU A 53 -4.85 -9.23 -15.23
CA LEU A 53 -4.43 -9.01 -16.62
C LEU A 53 -3.35 -7.94 -16.75
N ASP A 54 -3.22 -7.06 -15.76
CA ASP A 54 -2.29 -5.94 -15.81
C ASP A 54 -0.83 -6.39 -15.65
N HIS A 55 0.09 -5.73 -16.34
CA HIS A 55 1.50 -6.09 -16.29
C HIS A 55 2.17 -5.31 -15.16
N LEU A 56 2.65 -5.98 -14.10
CA LEU A 56 3.37 -5.36 -12.96
C LEU A 56 2.62 -4.20 -12.25
N LEU A 57 1.29 -4.23 -12.20
CA LEU A 57 0.41 -3.13 -11.75
C LEU A 57 0.79 -1.77 -12.32
N LEU A 58 1.05 -1.73 -13.61
CA LEU A 58 1.19 -0.46 -14.31
C LEU A 58 -0.06 0.41 -14.19
N GLY A 59 -1.23 -0.19 -14.02
CA GLY A 59 -2.50 0.51 -13.87
C GLY A 59 -3.38 0.51 -15.11
N GLY A 60 -3.61 -0.67 -15.70
CA GLY A 60 -4.54 -0.82 -16.84
C GLY A 60 -5.99 -0.34 -16.58
N GLU A 61 -6.38 -0.13 -15.32
CA GLU A 61 -7.67 0.43 -14.90
C GLU A 61 -7.87 1.89 -15.36
N HIS A 62 -6.81 2.62 -15.68
CA HIS A 62 -6.88 4.00 -16.23
C HIS A 62 -7.47 4.09 -17.63
N ALA A 63 -7.34 3.02 -18.42
CA ALA A 63 -7.75 3.01 -19.82
C ALA A 63 -9.15 2.40 -20.04
N LYS A 64 -9.72 1.72 -19.03
CA LYS A 64 -10.98 0.97 -19.17
C LYS A 64 -11.87 1.15 -17.95
N LYS A 65 -13.09 1.65 -18.18
CA LYS A 65 -14.13 1.78 -17.17
C LYS A 65 -14.45 0.41 -16.54
N ILE A 66 -14.52 0.38 -15.21
CA ILE A 66 -14.92 -0.82 -14.45
C ILE A 66 -16.43 -1.07 -14.59
N SER A 67 -17.26 -0.02 -14.71
CA SER A 67 -18.71 -0.15 -14.93
C SER A 67 -19.29 1.06 -15.68
N PRO A 68 -20.39 0.91 -16.44
CA PRO A 68 -21.00 1.97 -17.25
C PRO A 68 -21.53 3.20 -16.50
N GLY A 69 -21.48 3.24 -15.17
CA GLY A 69 -21.83 4.41 -14.33
C GLY A 69 -20.64 5.14 -13.69
N PHE A 70 -19.42 4.61 -13.77
CA PHE A 70 -18.24 5.24 -13.17
C PHE A 70 -17.57 6.18 -14.18
N ARG A 71 -17.24 7.39 -13.75
CA ARG A 71 -16.35 8.28 -14.50
C ARG A 71 -14.97 7.62 -14.48
N SER A 72 -14.33 7.50 -15.65
CA SER A 72 -12.87 7.30 -15.69
C SER A 72 -12.22 8.41 -14.85
N PRO A 73 -11.06 8.20 -14.20
CA PRO A 73 -10.34 9.30 -13.56
C PRO A 73 -10.08 10.37 -14.62
N ILE A 74 -10.93 11.39 -14.65
CA ILE A 74 -10.78 12.52 -15.57
C ILE A 74 -9.54 13.22 -15.06
N ILE A 75 -8.54 13.34 -15.94
CA ILE A 75 -7.39 14.19 -15.77
C ILE A 75 -7.94 15.60 -15.55
N SER A 76 -8.15 16.01 -14.29
CA SER A 76 -8.36 17.41 -13.98
C SER A 76 -7.01 18.09 -14.14
N GLU A 77 -6.96 19.06 -15.05
CA GLU A 77 -5.84 19.96 -15.30
C GLU A 77 -5.67 20.99 -14.17
N GLU A 78 -6.17 20.71 -12.97
CA GLU A 78 -5.91 21.58 -11.82
C GLU A 78 -4.42 21.49 -11.44
N GLU A 79 -3.80 22.66 -11.27
CA GLU A 79 -2.43 22.79 -10.81
C GLU A 79 -2.29 22.11 -9.44
N THR A 80 -1.51 21.03 -9.41
CA THR A 80 -1.28 20.24 -8.20
C THR A 80 -0.42 21.06 -7.23
N THR A 81 -0.93 21.33 -6.02
CA THR A 81 -0.20 22.11 -5.02
C THR A 81 1.03 21.35 -4.52
N ASN A 82 1.97 22.05 -3.86
CA ASN A 82 3.20 21.43 -3.35
C ASN A 82 2.90 20.38 -2.26
N GLU A 83 1.89 20.63 -1.44
CA GLU A 83 1.35 19.70 -0.47
C GLU A 83 0.75 18.46 -1.15
N ASP A 84 -0.06 18.64 -2.20
CA ASP A 84 -0.63 17.52 -2.96
C ASP A 84 0.47 16.68 -3.63
N LYS A 85 1.49 17.31 -4.21
CA LYS A 85 2.64 16.61 -4.80
C LYS A 85 3.35 15.75 -3.75
N LYS A 86 3.54 16.29 -2.55
CA LYS A 86 4.16 15.57 -1.43
C LYS A 86 3.32 14.38 -0.99
N GLU A 87 2.00 14.54 -0.89
CA GLU A 87 1.09 13.43 -0.56
C GLU A 87 1.08 12.36 -1.66
N ILE A 88 1.11 12.75 -2.94
CA ILE A 88 1.19 11.79 -4.05
C ILE A 88 2.51 11.01 -4.03
N VAL A 89 3.64 11.66 -3.75
CA VAL A 89 4.94 10.97 -3.66
C VAL A 89 4.95 9.98 -2.50
N LYS A 90 4.49 10.40 -1.32
CA LYS A 90 4.40 9.53 -0.13
C LYS A 90 3.40 8.39 -0.29
N GLY A 91 2.28 8.64 -0.96
CA GLY A 91 1.25 7.63 -1.19
C GLY A 91 1.58 6.66 -2.33
N SER A 92 2.75 6.79 -2.98
CA SER A 92 3.13 5.94 -4.09
C SER A 92 3.94 4.73 -3.62
N PRO A 93 3.41 3.49 -3.68
CA PRO A 93 4.16 2.29 -3.31
C PRO A 93 5.34 2.03 -4.24
N SER A 94 5.33 2.68 -5.41
CA SER A 94 6.40 2.61 -6.42
C SER A 94 7.62 3.46 -6.06
N PHE A 95 7.54 4.26 -5.00
CA PHE A 95 8.60 5.09 -4.45
C PHE A 95 8.77 4.75 -2.97
N GLY A 96 9.71 3.85 -2.67
CA GLY A 96 10.05 3.42 -1.33
C GLY A 96 11.52 3.68 -1.00
N MET A 97 12.05 2.97 -0.01
CA MET A 97 13.43 3.09 0.45
C MET A 97 14.49 2.92 -0.67
N PHE A 98 14.28 2.00 -1.62
CA PHE A 98 15.26 1.77 -2.70
C PHE A 98 15.25 2.89 -3.73
N SER A 99 14.07 3.38 -4.11
CA SER A 99 13.94 4.53 -5.01
C SER A 99 14.42 5.82 -4.36
N LEU A 100 14.18 6.00 -3.06
CA LEU A 100 14.70 7.11 -2.28
C LEU A 100 16.24 7.09 -2.22
N PHE A 101 16.85 5.93 -1.98
CA PHE A 101 18.30 5.81 -1.99
C PHE A 101 18.89 6.07 -3.38
N LYS A 102 18.28 5.54 -4.44
CA LYS A 102 18.68 5.83 -5.82
C LYS A 102 18.54 7.31 -6.16
N TYR A 103 17.50 7.97 -5.64
CA TYR A 103 17.35 9.43 -5.76
C TYR A 103 18.52 10.15 -5.11
N HIS A 104 18.92 9.78 -3.90
CA HIS A 104 20.10 10.37 -3.25
C HIS A 104 21.37 10.22 -4.10
N LEU A 105 21.62 9.02 -4.64
CA LEU A 105 22.80 8.76 -5.47
C LEU A 105 22.87 9.65 -6.72
N LYS A 106 21.72 9.96 -7.33
CA LYS A 106 21.66 10.72 -8.59
C LYS A 106 21.47 12.22 -8.41
N TYR A 107 20.68 12.63 -7.42
CA TYR A 107 20.17 13.99 -7.30
C TYR A 107 20.42 14.61 -5.91
N GLY A 108 20.85 13.83 -4.91
CA GLY A 108 21.06 14.36 -3.55
C GLY A 108 21.99 15.58 -3.51
N TYR A 109 23.09 15.56 -4.26
CA TYR A 109 24.04 16.68 -4.28
C TYR A 109 23.55 17.96 -5.01
N LEU A 110 22.42 17.86 -5.72
CA LEU A 110 21.89 18.90 -6.61
C LEU A 110 20.79 19.76 -5.98
N ASN A 111 20.42 19.51 -4.72
CA ASN A 111 19.29 20.21 -4.11
C ASN A 111 19.56 21.73 -4.01
N LYS A 112 18.93 22.48 -4.92
CA LYS A 112 19.09 23.93 -5.07
C LYS A 112 18.51 24.69 -3.88
N GLU A 113 17.52 24.13 -3.20
CA GLU A 113 16.91 24.75 -2.02
C GLU A 113 17.84 24.76 -0.81
N LEU A 114 18.65 23.73 -0.62
CA LEU A 114 19.66 23.69 0.45
C LEU A 114 20.74 24.76 0.25
N LYS A 115 21.16 24.97 -1.01
CA LYS A 115 22.08 26.06 -1.37
C LYS A 115 21.45 27.44 -1.16
N LYS A 116 20.15 27.58 -1.43
CA LYS A 116 19.40 28.84 -1.26
C LYS A 116 19.20 29.21 0.22
N ASN A 117 18.94 28.23 1.08
CA ASN A 117 18.63 28.45 2.49
C ASN A 117 19.87 28.45 3.42
N ASN A 118 21.08 28.20 2.89
CA ASN A 118 22.34 28.12 3.65
C ASN A 118 22.27 27.25 4.91
N LYS A 119 21.50 26.16 4.85
CA LYS A 119 21.34 25.18 5.93
C LYS A 119 21.85 23.82 5.46
N ILE A 120 22.77 23.25 6.24
CA ILE A 120 23.27 21.89 6.02
C ILE A 120 22.49 20.96 6.95
N TYR A 121 21.63 20.11 6.40
CA TYR A 121 21.02 19.04 7.17
C TYR A 121 21.92 17.82 7.16
N CYS A 122 22.37 17.41 8.36
CA CYS A 122 23.15 16.20 8.54
C CYS A 122 22.42 14.96 8.01
N SER A 123 21.09 14.90 8.17
CA SER A 123 20.27 13.79 7.68
C SER A 123 20.44 13.53 6.18
N HIS A 124 20.58 14.57 5.36
CA HIS A 124 20.78 14.42 3.92
C HIS A 124 22.17 13.88 3.57
N ILE A 125 23.22 14.38 4.24
CA ILE A 125 24.60 13.91 4.03
C ILE A 125 24.75 12.47 4.52
N PHE A 126 24.28 12.17 5.73
CA PHE A 126 24.33 10.81 6.27
C PHE A 126 23.41 9.85 5.54
N SER A 127 22.26 10.29 5.02
CA SER A 127 21.39 9.44 4.21
C SER A 127 22.10 8.87 2.99
N LEU A 128 22.92 9.69 2.33
CA LEU A 128 23.75 9.24 1.22
C LEU A 128 24.96 8.43 1.70
N VAL A 129 25.73 8.95 2.66
CA VAL A 129 27.01 8.34 3.09
C VAL A 129 26.81 7.00 3.79
N MET A 130 25.78 6.87 4.61
CA MET A 130 25.48 5.67 5.38
C MET A 130 24.36 4.82 4.75
N ALA A 131 23.85 5.22 3.58
CA ALA A 131 22.73 4.54 2.91
C ALA A 131 21.53 4.30 3.85
N LEU A 132 21.09 5.34 4.58
CA LEU A 132 20.06 5.22 5.62
C LEU A 132 18.78 4.50 5.17
N PRO A 133 18.21 4.75 3.97
CA PRO A 133 17.02 4.01 3.52
C PRO A 133 17.26 2.49 3.44
N VAL A 134 18.45 2.08 3.00
CA VAL A 134 18.83 0.66 2.94
C VAL A 134 19.04 0.08 4.34
N LEU A 135 19.60 0.85 5.27
CA LEU A 135 19.73 0.43 6.66
C LEU A 135 18.37 0.24 7.35
N VAL A 136 17.40 1.13 7.08
CA VAL A 136 16.03 0.99 7.59
C VAL A 136 15.41 -0.31 7.08
N PHE A 137 15.50 -0.57 5.78
CA PHE A 137 15.05 -1.84 5.18
C PHE A 137 15.71 -3.05 5.85
N LEU A 138 17.03 -3.04 6.02
CA LEU A 138 17.75 -4.15 6.68
C LEU A 138 17.33 -4.33 8.13
N ALA A 139 17.16 -3.24 8.89
CA ALA A 139 16.71 -3.29 10.28
C ALA A 139 15.30 -3.89 10.38
N GLN A 140 14.39 -3.47 9.51
CA GLN A 140 13.02 -3.96 9.44
C GLN A 140 12.97 -5.48 9.24
N TRP A 141 13.73 -6.01 8.28
CA TRP A 141 13.81 -7.45 8.02
C TRP A 141 14.53 -8.24 9.11
N LEU A 142 15.60 -7.70 9.69
CA LEU A 142 16.33 -8.37 10.78
C LEU A 142 15.47 -8.52 12.03
N LEU A 143 14.74 -7.47 12.41
CA LEU A 143 13.83 -7.51 13.56
C LEU A 143 12.66 -8.48 13.30
N PHE A 144 12.05 -8.41 12.11
CA PHE A 144 11.01 -9.35 11.70
C PHE A 144 11.49 -10.81 11.79
N ALA A 145 12.65 -11.11 11.18
CA ALA A 145 13.21 -12.45 11.17
C ALA A 145 13.58 -12.93 12.59
N ALA A 146 14.09 -12.05 13.45
CA ALA A 146 14.42 -12.39 14.83
C ALA A 146 13.17 -12.76 15.64
N LEU A 147 12.08 -12.00 15.50
CA LEU A 147 10.81 -12.30 16.17
C LEU A 147 10.24 -13.64 15.70
N VAL A 148 10.11 -13.84 14.39
CA VAL A 148 9.54 -15.08 13.84
C VAL A 148 10.44 -16.29 14.18
N ALA A 149 11.77 -16.16 14.07
CA ALA A 149 12.68 -17.25 14.38
C ALA A 149 12.65 -17.66 15.86
N HIS A 150 12.44 -16.68 16.76
CA HIS A 150 12.27 -16.97 18.18
C HIS A 150 11.03 -17.83 18.43
N GLU A 151 9.89 -17.41 17.89
CA GLU A 151 8.60 -18.11 18.07
C GLU A 151 8.60 -19.49 17.42
N VAL A 152 9.19 -19.64 16.24
CA VAL A 152 9.34 -20.94 15.56
C VAL A 152 10.19 -21.91 16.38
N LYS A 153 11.19 -21.41 17.11
CA LYS A 153 12.07 -22.26 17.94
C LYS A 153 11.41 -22.69 19.25
N THR A 154 10.56 -21.84 19.81
CA THR A 154 9.84 -22.09 21.07
C THR A 154 8.59 -22.95 20.85
N PHE A 155 8.14 -23.12 19.60
CA PHE A 155 6.94 -23.88 19.28
C PHE A 155 7.07 -25.38 19.52
N ASP A 156 6.21 -25.93 20.38
CA ASP A 156 6.19 -27.35 20.80
C ASP A 156 5.55 -28.32 19.77
N GLY A 157 5.23 -27.86 18.56
CA GLY A 157 4.77 -28.71 17.45
C GLY A 157 3.27 -29.05 17.43
N ASN A 158 2.51 -28.67 18.46
CA ASN A 158 1.07 -28.96 18.56
C ASN A 158 0.23 -27.82 17.96
N ILE A 159 -0.44 -28.08 16.84
CA ILE A 159 -1.18 -27.06 16.07
C ILE A 159 -2.69 -27.03 16.42
N CYS A 160 -3.25 -27.97 17.19
CA CYS A 160 -4.69 -27.94 17.51
C CYS A 160 -5.04 -28.80 18.74
N ASN A 161 -4.62 -28.38 19.94
CA ASN A 161 -4.92 -29.11 21.17
C ASN A 161 -6.19 -28.59 21.89
N SER A 162 -6.67 -27.38 21.53
CA SER A 162 -7.83 -26.72 22.16
C SER A 162 -7.72 -26.52 23.69
N THR A 163 -6.50 -26.56 24.22
CA THR A 163 -6.23 -26.58 25.67
C THR A 163 -6.08 -25.19 26.28
N ASP A 164 -6.01 -24.14 25.47
CA ASP A 164 -5.73 -22.81 25.98
C ASP A 164 -6.91 -22.15 26.70
N THR A 165 -6.58 -21.11 27.47
CA THR A 165 -7.54 -20.30 28.22
C THR A 165 -8.48 -19.53 27.29
N MET A 166 -9.65 -19.15 27.83
CA MET A 166 -10.64 -18.38 27.06
C MET A 166 -10.09 -17.01 26.62
N GLU A 167 -9.24 -16.41 27.45
CA GLU A 167 -8.56 -15.15 27.19
C GLU A 167 -7.67 -15.25 25.95
N ASN A 168 -6.90 -16.34 25.82
CA ASN A 168 -6.05 -16.58 24.64
C ASN A 168 -6.89 -16.77 23.36
N LYS A 169 -8.01 -17.48 23.47
CA LYS A 169 -8.96 -17.69 22.37
C LYS A 169 -9.62 -16.38 21.92
N LEU A 170 -9.98 -15.52 22.87
CA LEU A 170 -10.52 -14.18 22.57
C LEU A 170 -9.47 -13.28 21.91
N MET A 171 -8.21 -13.35 22.35
CA MET A 171 -7.11 -12.56 21.78
C MET A 171 -6.89 -12.87 20.30
N ILE A 172 -6.78 -14.15 19.92
CA ILE A 172 -6.62 -14.50 18.50
C ILE A 172 -7.86 -14.12 17.67
N CYS A 173 -9.07 -14.32 18.21
CA CYS A 173 -10.30 -13.92 17.55
C CYS A 173 -10.30 -12.41 17.25
N GLY A 174 -9.97 -11.59 18.25
CA GLY A 174 -9.92 -10.12 18.12
C GLY A 174 -8.89 -9.67 17.08
N ILE A 175 -7.69 -10.23 17.09
CA ILE A 175 -6.64 -9.91 16.11
C ILE A 175 -7.05 -10.32 14.69
N CYS A 176 -7.64 -11.51 14.52
CA CYS A 176 -8.14 -11.95 13.23
C CYS A 176 -9.28 -11.07 12.70
N ILE A 177 -10.18 -10.55 13.55
CA ILE A 177 -11.21 -9.59 13.16
C ILE A 177 -10.58 -8.28 12.67
N ILE A 178 -9.60 -7.74 13.40
CA ILE A 178 -8.90 -6.51 13.00
C ILE A 178 -8.22 -6.69 11.64
N TYR A 179 -7.53 -7.81 11.43
CA TYR A 179 -6.85 -8.11 10.18
C TYR A 179 -7.81 -8.45 9.04
N PHE A 180 -8.96 -9.05 9.33
CA PHE A 180 -10.04 -9.21 8.35
C PHE A 180 -10.49 -7.84 7.82
N VAL A 181 -10.77 -6.88 8.71
CA VAL A 181 -11.14 -5.52 8.30
C VAL A 181 -10.01 -4.83 7.53
N ARG A 182 -8.77 -4.88 8.05
CA ARG A 182 -7.59 -4.27 7.42
C ARG A 182 -7.26 -4.86 6.03
N SER A 183 -7.57 -6.13 5.80
CA SER A 183 -7.28 -6.79 4.52
C SER A 183 -8.05 -6.18 3.34
N PHE A 184 -9.25 -5.63 3.55
CA PHE A 184 -9.97 -4.91 2.50
C PHE A 184 -9.30 -3.57 2.16
N PHE A 185 -8.80 -2.86 3.18
CA PHE A 185 -8.04 -1.62 2.96
C PHE A 185 -6.71 -1.87 2.27
N LEU A 186 -6.10 -3.06 2.43
CA LEU A 186 -4.92 -3.46 1.66
C LEU A 186 -5.26 -3.54 0.16
N TRP A 187 -6.42 -4.13 -0.17
CA TRP A 187 -6.90 -4.20 -1.56
C TRP A 187 -7.19 -2.81 -2.13
N ASP A 188 -7.83 -1.94 -1.35
CA ASP A 188 -8.11 -0.55 -1.75
C ASP A 188 -6.84 0.26 -1.91
N ASN A 189 -5.83 0.07 -1.05
CA ASN A 189 -4.53 0.75 -1.18
C ASN A 189 -3.86 0.38 -2.51
N ILE A 190 -3.92 -0.88 -2.92
CA ILE A 190 -3.47 -1.29 -4.26
C ILE A 190 -4.27 -0.59 -5.36
N THR A 191 -5.60 -0.50 -5.24
CA THR A 191 -6.43 0.17 -6.25
C THR A 191 -6.11 1.67 -6.34
N ASN A 192 -5.99 2.35 -5.20
CA ASN A 192 -5.75 3.79 -5.12
C ASN A 192 -4.34 4.16 -5.56
N SER A 193 -3.34 3.37 -5.18
CA SER A 193 -1.95 3.57 -5.63
C SER A 193 -1.80 3.39 -7.13
N ILE A 194 -2.54 2.44 -7.70
CA ILE A 194 -2.68 2.31 -9.15
C ILE A 194 -3.35 3.54 -9.74
N SER A 195 -4.39 4.08 -9.08
CA SER A 195 -5.18 5.22 -9.53
C SER A 195 -4.46 6.59 -9.48
N LEU A 196 -3.20 6.66 -9.06
CA LEU A 196 -2.46 7.93 -8.97
C LEU A 196 -2.23 8.58 -10.35
N LYS A 197 -2.34 9.92 -10.40
CA LYS A 197 -2.16 10.76 -11.61
C LYS A 197 -0.77 10.61 -12.24
N LYS A 198 0.25 10.46 -11.40
CA LYS A 198 1.62 10.13 -11.80
C LYS A 198 2.18 9.05 -10.88
N MET A 199 3.08 8.23 -11.40
CA MET A 199 3.78 7.19 -10.66
C MET A 199 5.26 7.16 -11.03
N ASN A 200 6.10 6.63 -10.13
CA ASN A 200 7.52 6.45 -10.40
C ASN A 200 7.72 5.56 -11.64
N LYS A 201 8.88 5.69 -12.28
CA LYS A 201 9.18 4.97 -13.51
C LYS A 201 9.23 3.46 -13.26
N VAL A 202 8.14 2.75 -13.59
CA VAL A 202 7.98 1.28 -13.42
C VAL A 202 9.01 0.48 -14.24
N SER A 203 9.59 1.09 -15.28
CA SER A 203 10.73 0.48 -15.98
C SER A 203 11.97 0.28 -15.09
N SER A 204 12.05 0.95 -13.94
CA SER A 204 13.21 0.90 -13.06
C SER A 204 13.10 -0.19 -12.00
N LEU A 205 14.17 -0.98 -11.87
CA LEU A 205 14.27 -2.09 -10.92
C LEU A 205 13.90 -1.68 -9.49
N THR A 206 14.37 -0.51 -9.04
CA THR A 206 14.11 -0.01 -7.67
C THR A 206 12.62 0.21 -7.40
N SER A 207 11.88 0.75 -8.39
CA SER A 207 10.46 1.04 -8.24
C SER A 207 9.62 -0.24 -8.12
N ILE A 208 9.99 -1.27 -8.88
CA ILE A 208 9.37 -2.61 -8.80
C ILE A 208 9.67 -3.26 -7.45
N LEU A 209 10.91 -3.15 -6.96
CA LEU A 209 11.29 -3.69 -5.65
C LEU A 209 10.57 -2.98 -4.51
N ASP A 210 10.43 -1.65 -4.56
CA ASP A 210 9.69 -0.89 -3.56
C ASP A 210 8.21 -1.32 -3.51
N THR A 211 7.55 -1.42 -4.66
CA THR A 211 6.13 -1.81 -4.69
C THR A 211 5.93 -3.26 -4.28
N PHE A 212 6.86 -4.16 -4.62
CA PHE A 212 6.83 -5.51 -4.08
C PHE A 212 7.05 -5.53 -2.57
N GLN A 213 8.02 -4.77 -2.07
CA GLN A 213 8.33 -4.67 -0.63
C GLN A 213 7.13 -4.17 0.16
N GLU A 214 6.53 -3.05 -0.21
CA GLU A 214 5.39 -2.41 0.49
C GLU A 214 4.24 -3.42 0.73
N PHE A 215 3.80 -4.08 -0.34
CA PHE A 215 2.66 -4.98 -0.28
C PHE A 215 3.02 -6.38 0.25
N SER A 216 4.17 -6.93 -0.15
CA SER A 216 4.60 -8.27 0.29
C SER A 216 4.97 -8.27 1.76
N PHE A 217 5.68 -7.25 2.24
CA PHE A 217 6.09 -7.17 3.64
C PHE A 217 4.87 -7.04 4.55
N THR A 218 3.93 -6.15 4.21
CA THR A 218 2.65 -6.01 4.93
C THR A 218 1.92 -7.35 5.05
N LEU A 219 1.78 -8.07 3.94
CA LEU A 219 1.09 -9.37 3.93
C LEU A 219 1.80 -10.41 4.80
N VAL A 220 3.13 -10.49 4.68
CA VAL A 220 3.96 -11.42 5.45
C VAL A 220 3.91 -11.12 6.94
N VAL A 221 3.95 -9.85 7.34
CA VAL A 221 3.85 -9.45 8.75
C VAL A 221 2.49 -9.79 9.33
N TYR A 222 1.38 -9.51 8.63
CA TYR A 222 0.06 -9.91 9.12
C TYR A 222 -0.09 -11.43 9.25
N GLY A 223 0.36 -12.19 8.25
CA GLY A 223 0.33 -13.65 8.30
C GLY A 223 1.18 -14.21 9.45
N ALA A 224 2.40 -13.69 9.61
CA ALA A 224 3.30 -14.05 10.70
C ALA A 224 2.71 -13.68 12.06
N ASN A 225 2.09 -12.51 12.20
CA ASN A 225 1.51 -12.12 13.48
C ASN A 225 0.31 -12.99 13.87
N ILE A 226 -0.55 -13.38 12.92
CA ILE A 226 -1.61 -14.37 13.19
C ILE A 226 -1.00 -15.68 13.69
N TRP A 227 0.09 -16.13 13.06
CA TRP A 227 0.79 -17.34 13.47
C TRP A 227 1.41 -17.22 14.86
N VAL A 228 2.15 -16.14 15.14
CA VAL A 228 2.78 -15.88 16.44
C VAL A 228 1.73 -15.83 17.55
N VAL A 229 0.65 -15.08 17.33
CA VAL A 229 -0.48 -14.99 18.25
C VAL A 229 -1.18 -16.34 18.39
N PHE A 230 -1.15 -17.22 17.39
CA PHE A 230 -1.71 -18.55 17.50
C PHE A 230 -0.89 -19.47 18.39
N VAL A 231 0.43 -19.44 18.26
CA VAL A 231 1.34 -20.34 18.99
C VAL A 231 1.70 -19.89 20.39
N GLU A 232 1.72 -18.58 20.65
CA GLU A 232 2.10 -18.02 21.96
C GLU A 232 0.96 -18.16 22.97
N SER A 233 1.28 -18.62 24.17
CA SER A 233 0.33 -18.83 25.27
C SER A 233 0.30 -17.65 26.24
N ASP A 234 1.38 -16.88 26.33
CA ASP A 234 1.45 -15.70 27.20
C ASP A 234 0.83 -14.47 26.53
N ILE A 235 -0.21 -13.92 27.15
CA ILE A 235 -0.96 -12.78 26.61
C ILE A 235 -0.07 -11.53 26.48
N GLN A 236 0.89 -11.32 27.38
CA GLN A 236 1.77 -10.14 27.32
C GLN A 236 2.67 -10.25 26.09
N ASN A 237 3.26 -11.42 25.86
CA ASN A 237 4.06 -11.69 24.66
C ASN A 237 3.22 -11.58 23.39
N MET A 238 1.99 -12.10 23.36
CA MET A 238 1.09 -11.95 22.20
C MET A 238 0.88 -10.47 21.83
N ILE A 239 0.65 -9.62 22.83
CA ILE A 239 0.43 -8.17 22.64
C ILE A 239 1.74 -7.49 22.20
N LEU A 240 2.85 -7.75 22.88
CA LEU A 240 4.13 -7.13 22.59
C LEU A 240 4.63 -7.50 21.19
N ASN A 241 4.51 -8.77 20.81
CA ASN A 241 4.84 -9.24 19.46
C ASN A 241 3.94 -8.58 18.41
N SER A 242 2.64 -8.47 18.67
CA SER A 242 1.71 -7.78 17.76
C SER A 242 2.04 -6.29 17.58
N LEU A 243 2.38 -5.60 18.68
CA LEU A 243 2.77 -4.20 18.64
C LEU A 243 4.11 -4.00 17.93
N ALA A 244 5.08 -4.89 18.17
CA ALA A 244 6.36 -4.87 17.48
C ALA A 244 6.19 -5.07 15.97
N MET A 245 5.31 -6.00 15.56
CA MET A 245 4.98 -6.23 14.15
C MET A 245 4.33 -5.00 13.50
N GLU A 246 3.42 -4.30 14.19
CA GLU A 246 2.82 -3.05 13.68
C GLU A 246 3.87 -1.93 13.57
N PHE A 247 4.77 -1.81 14.55
CA PHE A 247 5.89 -0.87 14.48
C PHE A 247 6.79 -1.15 13.26
N LEU A 248 7.10 -2.43 12.98
CA LEU A 248 7.91 -2.81 11.82
C LEU A 248 7.25 -2.44 10.48
N MET A 249 5.92 -2.49 10.40
CA MET A 249 5.20 -2.09 9.19
C MET A 249 5.17 -0.58 8.94
N MET A 250 5.38 0.24 9.98
CA MET A 250 5.33 1.70 9.85
C MET A 250 6.72 2.33 9.70
N LEU A 251 7.79 1.58 9.97
CA LEU A 251 9.15 2.12 10.10
C LEU A 251 9.68 2.82 8.83
N ASP A 252 9.45 2.23 7.67
CA ASP A 252 9.82 2.79 6.36
C ASP A 252 9.02 4.06 6.05
N ASN A 253 7.70 4.00 6.22
CA ASN A 253 6.77 5.10 6.03
C ASN A 253 7.09 6.30 6.94
N GLU A 254 7.39 6.06 8.22
CA GLU A 254 7.82 7.09 9.17
C GLU A 254 9.16 7.71 8.75
N PHE A 255 10.10 6.91 8.25
CA PHE A 255 11.37 7.42 7.74
C PHE A 255 11.15 8.36 6.54
N GLU A 256 10.30 8.00 5.58
CA GLU A 256 9.98 8.89 4.45
C GLU A 256 9.30 10.17 4.90
N GLU A 257 8.38 10.08 5.85
CA GLU A 257 7.71 11.24 6.40
C GLU A 257 8.69 12.23 7.03
N LEU A 258 9.60 11.73 7.87
CA LEU A 258 10.65 12.55 8.48
C LEU A 258 11.59 13.11 7.42
N TYR A 259 11.98 12.31 6.43
CA TYR A 259 12.83 12.74 5.34
C TYR A 259 12.22 13.94 4.60
N PHE A 260 10.99 13.83 4.11
CA PHE A 260 10.31 14.92 3.39
C PHE A 260 9.89 16.09 4.27
N LYS A 261 9.89 15.92 5.60
CA LYS A 261 9.69 17.03 6.54
C LYS A 261 10.96 17.87 6.69
N TYR A 262 12.13 17.24 6.76
CA TYR A 262 13.41 17.94 6.93
C TYR A 262 14.06 18.38 5.61
N MET A 263 13.61 17.84 4.48
CA MET A 263 14.11 18.16 3.14
C MET A 263 13.01 18.79 2.27
N PRO A 264 12.66 20.07 2.49
CA PRO A 264 11.68 20.78 1.66
C PRO A 264 12.13 20.79 0.18
N GLY A 265 11.17 20.86 -0.73
CA GLY A 265 11.38 20.84 -2.17
C GLY A 265 11.79 19.49 -2.78
N SER A 266 12.24 18.51 -1.97
CA SER A 266 12.66 17.20 -2.51
C SER A 266 11.48 16.40 -3.04
N ALA A 267 10.34 16.42 -2.36
CA ALA A 267 9.13 15.75 -2.83
C ALA A 267 8.61 16.36 -4.15
N GLU A 268 8.67 17.69 -4.28
CA GLU A 268 8.31 18.40 -5.51
C GLU A 268 9.25 18.01 -6.66
N ASP A 269 10.56 18.03 -6.42
CA ASP A 269 11.57 17.62 -7.39
C ASP A 269 11.38 16.17 -7.87
N ILE A 270 11.07 15.25 -6.96
CA ILE A 270 10.75 13.86 -7.29
C ILE A 270 9.48 13.78 -8.14
N TYR A 271 8.42 14.50 -7.76
CA TYR A 271 7.15 14.49 -8.48
C TYR A 271 7.29 15.07 -9.90
N ASP A 272 8.07 16.13 -10.07
CA ASP A 272 8.21 16.82 -11.35
C ASP A 272 9.21 16.13 -12.28
N ASN A 273 10.29 15.52 -11.76
CA ASN A 273 11.39 15.00 -12.57
C ASN A 273 11.44 13.46 -12.66
N ILE A 274 10.81 12.73 -11.74
CA ILE A 274 10.92 11.26 -11.64
C ILE A 274 9.57 10.58 -11.89
N PHE A 275 8.50 11.18 -11.40
CA PHE A 275 7.15 10.68 -11.59
C PHE A 275 6.66 11.03 -13.00
N LEU A 276 6.14 10.02 -13.69
CA LEU A 276 5.64 10.11 -15.06
C LEU A 276 4.15 9.77 -15.09
N SER A 277 3.47 10.23 -16.13
CA SER A 277 2.10 9.81 -16.39
C SER A 277 2.04 8.32 -16.76
N TYR A 278 0.86 7.73 -16.65
CA TYR A 278 0.63 6.33 -17.01
C TYR A 278 1.00 6.02 -18.48
N GLU A 279 0.56 6.86 -19.41
CA GLU A 279 0.80 6.65 -20.85
C GLU A 279 2.30 6.68 -21.18
N GLU A 280 3.02 7.63 -20.62
CA GLU A 280 4.48 7.73 -20.76
C GLU A 280 5.19 6.50 -20.17
N ASN A 281 4.76 6.03 -19.00
CA ASN A 281 5.32 4.83 -18.37
C ASN A 281 5.11 3.57 -19.23
N LYS A 282 3.94 3.44 -19.86
CA LYS A 282 3.65 2.32 -20.75
C LYS A 282 4.56 2.33 -21.97
N ILE A 283 4.71 3.47 -22.64
CA ILE A 283 5.58 3.60 -23.82
C ILE A 283 7.03 3.26 -23.44
N LEU A 284 7.54 3.85 -22.35
CA LEU A 284 8.91 3.61 -21.90
C LEU A 284 9.19 2.17 -21.48
N LEU A 285 8.17 1.46 -20.97
CA LEU A 285 8.28 0.04 -20.64
C LEU A 285 8.32 -0.81 -21.92
N GLU A 286 7.44 -0.55 -22.89
CA GLU A 286 7.41 -1.26 -24.17
C GLU A 286 8.73 -1.08 -24.94
N ASP A 287 9.29 0.12 -24.95
CA ASP A 287 10.57 0.41 -25.59
C ASP A 287 11.72 -0.31 -24.88
N ARG A 288 11.80 -0.21 -23.55
CA ARG A 288 12.83 -0.95 -22.78
C ARG A 288 12.72 -2.46 -22.97
N HIS A 289 11.51 -3.00 -23.08
CA HIS A 289 11.30 -4.44 -23.31
C HIS A 289 11.78 -4.89 -24.70
N LYS A 290 11.75 -4.00 -25.70
CA LYS A 290 12.29 -4.27 -27.05
C LYS A 290 13.83 -4.15 -27.06
N GLU A 291 14.38 -3.17 -26.36
CA GLU A 291 15.81 -2.85 -26.38
C GLU A 291 16.65 -3.76 -25.47
N ASP A 292 16.17 -4.04 -24.25
CA ASP A 292 16.98 -4.69 -23.20
C ASP A 292 16.52 -6.13 -22.92
N LYS A 293 17.33 -7.10 -23.37
CA LYS A 293 17.12 -8.53 -23.12
C LYS A 293 17.20 -8.90 -21.64
N CYS A 294 18.04 -8.22 -20.85
CA CYS A 294 18.18 -8.46 -19.41
C CYS A 294 16.91 -8.01 -18.68
N PHE A 295 16.43 -6.81 -19.00
CA PHE A 295 15.15 -6.32 -18.47
C PHE A 295 14.00 -7.24 -18.84
N ARG A 296 13.96 -7.77 -20.08
CA ARG A 296 12.94 -8.74 -20.49
C ARG A 296 12.98 -10.01 -19.62
N CYS A 297 14.16 -10.60 -19.40
CA CYS A 297 14.32 -11.77 -18.54
C CYS A 297 13.87 -11.48 -17.10
N PHE A 298 14.29 -10.33 -16.56
CA PHE A 298 13.89 -9.87 -15.23
C PHE A 298 12.37 -9.69 -15.13
N SER A 299 11.76 -9.04 -16.13
CA SER A 299 10.32 -8.79 -16.18
C SER A 299 9.51 -10.10 -16.13
N TYR A 300 9.92 -11.12 -16.88
CA TYR A 300 9.32 -12.46 -16.80
C TYR A 300 9.51 -13.10 -15.42
N THR A 301 10.67 -12.89 -14.79
CA THR A 301 10.96 -13.45 -13.46
C THR A 301 10.08 -12.81 -12.38
N VAL A 302 9.84 -11.49 -12.46
CA VAL A 302 9.01 -10.77 -11.50
C VAL A 302 7.52 -10.94 -11.75
N PHE A 303 7.11 -11.21 -12.99
CA PHE A 303 5.70 -11.39 -13.33
C PHE A 303 5.00 -12.44 -12.45
N LEU A 304 5.65 -13.59 -12.22
CA LEU A 304 5.06 -14.68 -11.43
C LEU A 304 4.89 -14.30 -9.93
N PRO A 305 5.93 -13.85 -9.20
CA PRO A 305 5.80 -13.33 -7.84
C PRO A 305 4.71 -12.27 -7.71
N TYR A 306 4.60 -11.41 -8.71
CA TYR A 306 3.61 -10.34 -8.71
C TYR A 306 2.18 -10.88 -8.74
N LYS A 307 1.89 -11.83 -9.63
CA LYS A 307 0.56 -12.45 -9.72
C LYS A 307 0.23 -13.23 -8.45
N LEU A 308 1.23 -13.90 -7.88
CA LEU A 308 1.09 -14.57 -6.59
C LEU A 308 0.74 -13.56 -5.50
N LEU A 309 1.40 -12.39 -5.47
CA LEU A 309 1.13 -11.33 -4.50
C LEU A 309 -0.31 -10.80 -4.62
N VAL A 310 -0.76 -10.44 -5.82
CA VAL A 310 -2.14 -9.97 -6.04
C VAL A 310 -3.16 -11.03 -5.63
N LEU A 311 -2.91 -12.30 -5.98
CA LEU A 311 -3.75 -13.41 -5.59
C LEU A 311 -3.77 -13.60 -4.06
N ALA A 312 -2.61 -13.53 -3.41
CA ALA A 312 -2.50 -13.69 -1.98
C ALA A 312 -3.23 -12.58 -1.23
N ILE A 313 -3.13 -11.33 -1.69
CA ILE A 313 -3.86 -10.20 -1.11
C ILE A 313 -5.37 -10.35 -1.31
N PHE A 314 -5.81 -10.86 -2.45
CA PHE A 314 -7.21 -11.15 -2.70
C PHE A 314 -7.76 -12.30 -1.81
N ILE A 315 -6.95 -13.33 -1.55
CA ILE A 315 -7.33 -14.48 -0.70
C ILE A 315 -7.23 -14.15 0.79
N PHE A 316 -6.38 -13.19 1.18
CA PHE A 316 -6.09 -12.88 2.57
C PHE A 316 -7.32 -12.56 3.44
N PRO A 317 -8.34 -11.81 3.00
CA PRO A 317 -9.57 -11.62 3.76
C PRO A 317 -10.27 -12.95 4.09
N PHE A 318 -10.31 -13.89 3.15
CA PHE A 318 -10.92 -15.20 3.38
C PHE A 318 -10.11 -16.04 4.38
N PHE A 319 -8.79 -15.94 4.31
CA PHE A 319 -7.89 -16.56 5.30
C PHE A 319 -8.14 -15.99 6.70
N CYS A 320 -8.16 -14.66 6.86
CA CYS A 320 -8.46 -14.03 8.15
C CYS A 320 -9.85 -14.44 8.65
N PHE A 321 -10.86 -14.44 7.78
CA PHE A 321 -12.22 -14.86 8.15
C PHE A 321 -12.26 -16.31 8.64
N PHE A 322 -11.55 -17.22 7.98
CA PHE A 322 -11.41 -18.60 8.43
C PHE A 322 -10.74 -18.68 9.82
N MET A 323 -9.67 -17.92 10.04
CA MET A 323 -8.93 -17.89 11.31
C MET A 323 -9.72 -17.28 12.48
N ILE A 324 -10.72 -16.44 12.23
CA ILE A 324 -11.65 -15.96 13.28
C ILE A 324 -12.33 -17.13 14.00
N PHE A 325 -12.67 -18.21 13.27
CA PHE A 325 -13.34 -19.37 13.83
C PHE A 325 -12.35 -20.50 14.15
N ALA A 326 -11.47 -20.81 13.21
CA ALA A 326 -10.52 -21.90 13.36
C ALA A 326 -9.47 -21.62 14.46
N GLY A 327 -9.03 -20.37 14.59
CA GLY A 327 -8.04 -19.95 15.58
C GLY A 327 -8.49 -20.28 17.01
N PRO A 328 -9.62 -19.74 17.50
CA PRO A 328 -10.16 -20.04 18.83
C PRO A 328 -10.53 -21.51 19.06
N MET A 329 -10.91 -22.24 18.01
CA MET A 329 -11.25 -23.66 18.14
C MET A 329 -10.01 -24.53 18.34
N CYS A 330 -8.93 -24.25 17.60
CA CYS A 330 -7.70 -25.03 17.66
C CYS A 330 -6.74 -24.60 18.78
N LYS A 331 -6.78 -23.32 19.16
CA LYS A 331 -6.08 -22.82 20.33
C LYS A 331 -6.73 -23.35 21.60
#